data_AF-A0A976H1G7-F1
#
_entry.id   AF-A0A976H1G7-F1
#
_cell.length_a   1.000
_cell.length_b   1.000
_cell.length_c   1.000
_cell.angle_alpha   90.00
_cell.angle_beta   90.00
_cell.angle_gamma   90.00
#
_symmetry.space_group_name_H-M   'P 1'
#
loop_
_entity.id
_entity.type
_entity.pdbx_description
1 polymer ?
#
loop_
_entity_poly.entity_id
_entity_poly.type
_entity_poly.pdbx_seq_one_letter_code
_entity_poly.pdbx_strand_id
1 'polypeptide(L)' 'VAIANNLCANIIGVNENTIEWCPNDEPPDRLETLVWWWVVRPDLGAAIAKEAPQELKQIISQYILQN' A
#
# COMPACT_ATOMS: atom_id res chain seq x y z
N VAL A 1 -12.72 1.84 9.80
CA VAL A 1 -12.97 3.03 8.94
C VAL A 1 -11.91 4.13 9.12
N ALA A 2 -11.24 4.28 10.27
CA ALA A 2 -10.25 5.35 10.47
C ALA A 2 -8.93 5.21 9.67
N ILE A 3 -8.51 3.99 9.31
CA ILE A 3 -7.17 3.76 8.75
C ILE A 3 -7.15 3.78 7.21
N ALA A 4 -8.26 3.45 6.53
CA ALA A 4 -8.32 3.57 5.06
C ALA A 4 -8.08 5.02 4.59
N ASN A 5 -8.48 6.00 5.40
CA ASN A 5 -8.19 7.42 5.15
C ASN A 5 -6.75 7.82 5.55
N ASN A 6 -6.15 7.15 6.53
CA ASN A 6 -4.82 7.51 7.06
C ASN A 6 -3.66 6.74 6.43
N LEU A 7 -3.90 5.57 5.83
CA LEU A 7 -2.78 4.74 5.39
C LEU A 7 -2.11 5.35 4.16
N CYS A 8 -2.86 5.82 3.16
CA CYS A 8 -2.26 6.02 1.83
C CYS A 8 -2.98 6.98 0.88
N ALA A 9 -4.06 7.67 1.29
CA ALA A 9 -4.87 8.43 0.34
C ALA A 9 -4.08 9.47 -0.47
N ASN A 10 -2.93 9.93 0.05
CA ASN A 10 -2.08 10.93 -0.58
C ASN A 10 -0.80 10.36 -1.20
N ILE A 11 -0.49 9.07 -1.06
CA ILE A 11 0.78 8.50 -1.56
C ILE A 11 0.68 7.86 -2.95
N ILE A 12 -0.53 7.74 -3.47
CA ILE A 12 -0.80 7.24 -4.82
C ILE A 12 -1.49 8.36 -5.59
N GLY A 13 -0.76 8.99 -6.51
CA GLY A 13 -1.33 9.88 -7.50
C GLY A 13 -2.10 9.08 -8.55
N VAL A 14 -3.23 9.62 -9.02
CA VAL A 14 -4.00 9.04 -10.14
C VAL A 14 -4.11 10.09 -11.24
N ASN A 15 -3.54 9.78 -12.39
CA ASN A 15 -3.61 10.58 -13.61
C ASN A 15 -4.37 9.81 -14.71
N GLU A 16 -4.64 10.45 -15.85
CA GLU A 16 -5.55 9.93 -16.89
C GLU A 16 -5.26 8.49 -17.31
N ASN A 17 -3.99 8.06 -17.31
CA ASN A 17 -3.57 6.72 -17.72
C ASN A 17 -2.49 6.10 -16.83
N THR A 18 -2.15 6.73 -15.71
CA THR A 18 -1.05 6.31 -14.85
C THR A 18 -1.41 6.42 -13.38
N ILE A 19 -0.80 5.56 -12.58
CA ILE A 19 -0.66 5.79 -11.14
C ILE A 19 0.75 6.30 -10.89
N GLU A 20 0.88 7.24 -9.98
CA GLU A 20 2.15 7.88 -9.64
C GLU A 20 2.50 7.63 -8.18
N TRP A 21 3.79 7.47 -7.93
CA TRP A 21 4.31 7.35 -6.58
C TRP A 21 4.49 8.73 -5.97
N CYS A 22 3.77 9.03 -4.88
CA CYS A 22 3.73 10.35 -4.25
C CYS A 22 4.05 10.28 -2.75
N PRO A 23 5.23 9.79 -2.33
CA PRO A 23 5.54 9.63 -0.91
C PRO A 23 5.47 10.97 -0.16
N ASN A 24 5.12 10.93 1.12
CA ASN A 24 5.09 12.12 1.96
C ASN A 24 6.50 12.58 2.33
N ASP A 25 7.44 11.64 2.48
CA ASP A 25 8.82 11.88 2.88
C ASP A 25 9.83 11.56 1.75
N GLU A 26 11.00 12.20 1.81
CA GLU A 26 12.15 11.88 0.96
C GLU A 26 13.41 11.66 1.84
N PRO A 27 13.87 10.41 2.02
CA PRO A 27 13.37 9.17 1.41
C PRO A 27 12.02 8.72 2.00
N PRO A 28 11.20 7.97 1.22
CA PRO A 28 9.95 7.40 1.71
C PRO A 28 10.20 6.46 2.88
N ASP A 29 9.25 6.40 3.80
CA ASP A 29 9.36 5.46 4.89
C ASP A 29 9.12 4.01 4.44
N ARG A 30 9.34 3.06 5.37
CA ARG A 30 9.18 1.63 5.07
C ARG A 30 7.72 1.26 4.77
N LEU A 31 6.76 1.88 5.45
CA LEU A 31 5.34 1.61 5.25
C LEU A 31 4.90 2.09 3.86
N GLU A 32 5.26 3.32 3.51
CA GLU A 32 5.05 3.92 2.19
C GLU A 32 5.61 3.03 1.09
N THR A 33 6.86 2.59 1.24
CA THR A 33 7.51 1.69 0.29
C THR A 33 6.75 0.36 0.11
N LEU A 34 6.34 -0.27 1.22
CA LEU A 34 5.61 -1.53 1.18
C LEU A 34 4.22 -1.38 0.56
N VAL A 35 3.55 -0.25 0.79
CA VAL A 35 2.28 0.05 0.12
C VAL A 35 2.49 0.18 -1.37
N TRP A 36 3.47 0.98 -1.81
CA TRP A 36 3.73 1.17 -3.24
C TRP A 36 3.97 -0.15 -3.96
N TRP A 37 4.79 -1.01 -3.37
CA TRP A 37 5.04 -2.34 -3.90
C TRP A 37 3.77 -3.17 -4.00
N TRP A 38 2.89 -3.10 -3.00
CA TRP A 38 1.64 -3.84 -3.04
C TRP A 38 0.67 -3.31 -4.10
N VAL A 39 0.60 -1.99 -4.28
CA VAL A 39 -0.23 -1.35 -5.32
C VAL A 39 0.21 -1.79 -6.71
N VAL A 40 1.52 -1.82 -6.97
CA VAL A 40 2.07 -2.20 -8.29
C VAL A 40 2.11 -3.72 -8.49
N ARG A 41 2.28 -4.49 -7.41
CA ARG A 41 2.40 -5.96 -7.42
C ARG A 41 1.46 -6.58 -6.38
N PRO A 42 0.14 -6.52 -6.60
CA PRO A 42 -0.83 -7.11 -5.67
C PRO A 42 -0.66 -8.63 -5.54
N ASP A 43 -0.14 -9.29 -6.58
CA ASP A 43 0.22 -10.71 -6.60
C ASP A 43 1.29 -11.09 -5.56
N LEU A 44 2.13 -10.14 -5.15
CA LEU A 44 3.15 -10.34 -4.12
C LEU A 44 2.62 -10.06 -2.69
N GLY A 45 1.32 -9.82 -2.52
CA GLY A 45 0.71 -9.42 -1.26
C GLY A 45 1.12 -10.31 -0.08
N ALA A 46 1.13 -11.64 -0.23
CA ALA A 46 1.51 -12.55 0.84
C ALA A 46 2.97 -12.40 1.30
N ALA A 47 3.89 -12.02 0.40
CA ALA A 47 5.29 -11.76 0.74
C ALA A 47 5.42 -10.40 1.44
N ILE A 48 4.75 -9.37 0.92
CA ILE A 48 4.75 -8.01 1.49
C ILE A 48 4.15 -8.03 2.91
N ALA A 49 3.07 -8.78 3.11
CA ALA A 49 2.40 -8.94 4.40
C ALA A 49 3.28 -9.55 5.51
N LYS A 50 4.37 -10.24 5.17
CA LYS A 50 5.33 -10.77 6.17
C LYS A 50 6.21 -9.66 6.76
N GLU A 51 6.50 -8.65 5.96
CA GLU A 51 7.37 -7.52 6.30
C GLU A 51 6.59 -6.28 6.75
N ALA A 52 5.27 -6.29 6.55
CA ALA A 52 4.38 -5.18 6.83
C ALA A 52 3.97 -5.08 8.30
N PRO A 53 3.72 -3.85 8.80
CA PRO A 53 3.07 -3.68 10.09
C PRO A 53 1.67 -4.30 10.09
N GLN A 54 1.15 -4.56 11.29
CA GLN A 54 -0.05 -5.37 11.52
C GLN A 54 -1.27 -4.83 10.75
N GLU A 55 -1.38 -3.52 10.61
CA GLU A 55 -2.48 -2.82 9.95
C GLU A 55 -2.47 -3.09 8.43
N LEU A 56 -1.34 -2.88 7.75
CA LEU A 56 -1.20 -3.17 6.32
C LEU A 56 -1.35 -4.66 6.05
N LYS A 57 -0.82 -5.51 6.93
CA LYS A 57 -1.01 -6.96 6.86
C LYS A 57 -2.48 -7.37 6.89
N GLN A 58 -3.31 -6.73 7.73
CA GLN A 58 -4.75 -7.01 7.79
C GLN A 58 -5.45 -6.64 6.49
N ILE A 59 -5.10 -5.49 5.92
CA ILE A 59 -5.68 -5.00 4.65
C ILE A 59 -5.31 -5.93 3.49
N ILE A 60 -4.02 -6.30 3.37
CA ILE A 60 -3.55 -7.24 2.36
C ILE A 60 -4.25 -8.60 2.52
N SER A 61 -4.34 -9.10 3.75
CA SER A 61 -5.00 -10.38 4.04
C SER A 61 -6.47 -10.36 3.64
N GLN A 62 -7.19 -9.26 3.92
CA GLN A 62 -8.58 -9.11 3.51
C GLN A 62 -8.73 -9.11 1.99
N TYR A 63 -7.87 -8.40 1.27
CA TYR A 63 -7.88 -8.37 -0.20
C TYR A 63 -7.66 -9.77 -0.79
N ILE A 64 -6.69 -10.54 -0.26
CA ILE A 64 -6.38 -11.91 -0.69
C ILE A 64 -7.52 -12.88 -0.39
N LEU A 65 -8.26 -12.69 0.71
CA LEU A 65 -9.39 -13.57 1.03
C LEU A 65 -10.64 -13.27 0.20
N GLN A 66 -10.70 -12.09 -0.43
CA GLN A 66 -11.85 -11.62 -1.20
C GLN A 66 -11.68 -11.77 -2.72
N ASN A 67 -10.47 -12.05 -3.22
CA ASN A 67 -10.14 -12.19 -4.64
C ASN A 67 -9.27 -13.43 -4.87
#